data_AF-A0A818WQM7-F1
#
_entry.id   AF-A0A818WQM7-F1
#
_cell.length_a   1.000
_cell.length_b   1.000
_cell.length_c   1.000
_cell.angle_alpha   90.00
_cell.angle_beta   90.00
_cell.angle_gamma   90.00
#
_symmetry.space_group_name_H-M   'P 1'
#
loop_
_entity.id
_entity.type
_entity.pdbx_description
1 polymer ?
#
loop_
_entity_poly.entity_id
_entity_poly.type
_entity_poly.pdbx_seq_one_letter_code
_entity_poly.pdbx_strand_id
1 'polypeptide(L)'
;MIVQPANNNGAGPDNGAATGAFPFIVGGAGGARITTTTRAPVCSLQWNPAGTTVAGDGTAGVGAQQLNLPTDVFLASTNTLFIVCTGASRVQRWTIGATQGATVAGQANGNAGGNPNQLSSPTGVVVDQNGNIYVTDTGQNRIQRWPPGAAEGQTIAAGKVA
;
A
#
# COMPACT_ATOMS: atom_id res chain seq x y z
N MET A 1 16.98 16.63 0.72
CA MET A 1 17.41 16.36 2.10
C MET A 1 18.75 17.05 2.29
N ILE A 2 18.75 18.21 2.94
CA ILE A 2 19.96 18.87 3.39
C ILE A 2 19.81 18.94 4.91
N VAL A 3 20.55 18.11 5.64
CA VAL A 3 20.79 18.30 7.06
C VAL A 3 22.08 19.09 7.13
N GLN A 4 21.99 20.38 7.47
CA GLN A 4 23.19 21.12 7.86
C GLN A 4 23.61 20.65 9.26
N PRO A 5 24.91 20.42 9.51
CA PRO A 5 25.39 20.07 10.83
C PRO A 5 25.45 21.35 11.68
N ALA A 6 24.74 21.38 12.81
CA ALA A 6 24.93 22.44 13.80
C ALA A 6 26.23 22.16 14.58
N ASN A 7 27.12 23.14 14.55
CA ASN A 7 28.43 23.17 15.20
C ASN A 7 28.44 24.25 16.29
N ASN A 8 28.26 23.89 17.56
CA ASN A 8 28.40 24.83 18.68
C ASN A 8 29.79 24.67 19.34
N ASN A 9 30.75 25.41 18.78
CA ASN A 9 32.19 25.39 19.01
C ASN A 9 32.67 26.03 20.32
N GLY A 10 32.08 25.65 21.46
CA GLY A 10 32.52 26.11 22.78
C GLY A 10 33.41 25.16 23.58
N ALA A 11 34.11 24.22 22.93
CA ALA A 11 35.05 23.22 23.50
C ALA A 11 34.45 22.25 24.56
N GLY A 12 33.84 21.17 24.08
CA GLY A 12 33.40 19.99 24.85
C GLY A 12 32.26 19.26 24.11
N PRO A 13 32.08 17.93 24.26
CA PRO A 13 31.23 17.17 23.34
C PRO A 13 29.73 17.53 23.40
N ASP A 14 29.19 18.11 24.48
CA ASP A 14 27.76 18.44 24.59
C ASP A 14 27.52 19.51 25.69
N ASN A 15 27.97 20.76 25.53
CA ASN A 15 27.74 21.80 26.54
C ASN A 15 26.93 23.00 26.03
N GLY A 16 25.61 22.96 26.28
CA GLY A 16 24.75 24.13 26.14
C GLY A 16 23.28 23.80 26.40
N ALA A 17 22.86 23.98 27.65
CA ALA A 17 21.52 23.72 28.18
C ALA A 17 20.37 24.18 27.27
N ALA A 18 19.61 23.22 26.73
CA ALA A 18 18.24 23.43 26.30
C ALA A 18 17.32 22.77 27.33
N THR A 19 16.85 23.58 28.27
CA THR A 19 15.76 23.27 29.19
C THR A 19 14.47 23.07 28.39
N GLY A 20 14.15 21.83 28.07
CA GLY A 20 12.91 21.48 27.39
C GLY A 20 12.94 20.05 26.91
N ALA A 21 12.19 19.17 27.57
CA ALA A 21 12.11 17.76 27.24
C ALA A 21 11.60 17.55 25.80
N PHE A 22 12.50 17.16 24.89
CA PHE A 22 12.16 16.53 23.62
C PHE A 22 12.55 15.04 23.70
N PRO A 23 11.61 14.12 24.01
CA PRO A 23 11.96 12.72 24.25
C PRO A 23 12.04 11.98 22.91
N PHE A 24 13.11 12.19 22.16
CA PHE A 24 13.49 11.28 21.09
C PHE A 24 14.49 10.26 21.66
N ILE A 25 14.00 9.07 22.03
CA ILE A 25 14.84 7.96 22.48
C ILE A 25 14.90 6.92 21.36
N VAL A 26 16.04 6.84 20.67
CA VAL A 26 16.32 5.73 19.73
C VAL A 26 16.88 4.57 20.55
N GLY A 27 16.03 3.58 20.84
CA GLY A 27 16.49 2.32 21.42
C GLY A 27 17.30 1.53 20.40
N GLY A 28 18.54 1.17 20.73
CA GLY A 28 19.38 0.30 19.91
C GLY A 28 18.76 -1.09 19.67
N ALA A 29 19.10 -1.69 18.53
CA ALA A 29 18.79 -3.04 18.01
C ALA A 29 17.33 -3.59 18.06
N GLY A 30 16.44 -3.02 18.88
CA GLY A 30 15.07 -3.48 19.11
C GLY A 30 13.97 -2.54 18.60
N GLY A 31 14.33 -1.52 17.81
CA GLY A 31 13.39 -0.58 17.20
C GLY A 31 13.31 0.78 17.90
N ALA A 32 13.04 1.82 17.12
CA ALA A 32 12.85 3.18 17.61
C ALA A 32 11.43 3.37 18.17
N ARG A 33 11.31 4.13 19.28
CA ARG A 33 10.03 4.50 19.90
C ARG A 33 9.88 6.01 19.96
N ILE A 34 8.82 6.56 19.40
CA ILE A 34 8.44 7.96 19.61
C ILE A 34 7.33 7.97 20.67
N THR A 35 7.54 8.70 21.78
CA THR A 35 6.54 8.89 22.83
C THR A 35 6.26 10.37 22.99
N THR A 36 4.99 10.75 23.14
CA THR A 36 4.63 12.11 23.58
C THR A 36 4.33 12.03 25.07
N THR A 37 5.05 12.80 25.88
CA THR A 37 4.98 12.73 27.35
C THR A 37 3.86 13.60 27.95
N THR A 38 3.05 14.27 27.13
CA THR A 38 2.19 15.37 27.61
C THR A 38 0.68 15.06 27.65
N ARG A 39 0.22 13.85 27.31
CA ARG A 39 -1.13 13.40 27.63
C ARG A 39 -1.22 11.88 27.67
N ALA A 40 -1.84 11.34 28.72
CA ALA A 40 -2.30 9.95 28.73
C ALA A 40 -3.54 9.83 27.83
N PRO A 41 -3.67 8.76 27.02
CA PRO A 41 -2.75 7.63 26.89
C PRO A 41 -1.50 7.96 26.05
N VAL A 42 -0.35 7.41 26.46
CA VAL A 42 0.92 7.54 25.74
C VAL A 42 0.83 6.72 24.44
N CYS A 43 0.77 7.41 23.29
CA CYS A 43 0.94 6.76 22.00
C CYS A 43 2.43 6.51 21.77
N SER A 44 2.85 5.24 21.80
CA SER A 44 4.22 4.84 21.42
C SER A 44 4.22 4.27 20.00
N LEU A 45 4.88 4.95 19.06
CA LEU A 45 5.10 4.39 17.71
C LEU A 45 6.31 3.46 17.77
N GLN A 46 6.12 2.15 17.62
CA GLN A 46 7.21 1.16 17.60
C GLN A 46 7.53 0.77 16.16
N TRP A 47 8.74 1.06 15.69
CA TRP A 47 9.21 0.59 14.39
C TRP A 47 9.62 -0.89 14.48
N ASN A 48 8.98 -1.77 13.70
CA ASN A 48 9.43 -3.15 13.50
C ASN A 48 10.32 -3.21 12.24
N PRO A 49 11.65 -3.36 12.39
CA PRO A 49 12.57 -3.40 11.26
C PRO A 49 12.39 -4.64 10.36
N ALA A 50 11.76 -5.71 10.84
CA ALA A 50 11.47 -6.90 10.05
C ALA A 50 10.21 -6.75 9.16
N GLY A 51 9.38 -5.73 9.41
CA GLY A 51 8.05 -5.64 8.83
C GLY A 51 7.15 -6.82 9.23
N THR A 52 5.91 -6.83 8.76
CA THR A 52 5.03 -7.99 8.88
C THR A 52 4.32 -8.14 7.56
N THR A 53 4.39 -9.34 6.98
CA THR A 53 3.66 -9.64 5.75
C THR A 53 2.17 -9.65 6.06
N VAL A 54 1.42 -8.77 5.38
CA VAL A 54 -0.03 -8.62 5.56
C VAL A 54 -0.85 -9.15 4.39
N ALA A 55 -0.19 -9.49 3.28
CA ALA A 55 -0.75 -10.11 2.08
C ALA A 55 0.37 -10.76 1.27
N GLY A 56 0.05 -11.86 0.58
CA GLY A 56 1.01 -12.64 -0.19
C GLY A 56 1.80 -13.65 0.66
N ASP A 57 2.31 -14.69 0.01
CA ASP A 57 3.18 -15.72 0.61
C ASP A 57 4.67 -15.53 0.25
N GLY A 58 5.02 -14.43 -0.44
CA GLY A 58 6.37 -14.15 -0.91
C GLY A 58 6.71 -14.79 -2.26
N THR A 59 5.78 -15.48 -2.91
CA THR A 59 5.98 -16.07 -4.24
C THR A 59 5.15 -15.36 -5.31
N ALA A 60 5.73 -15.26 -6.52
CA ALA A 60 5.05 -14.69 -7.67
C ALA A 60 4.15 -15.71 -8.37
N GLY A 61 2.91 -15.33 -8.67
CA GLY A 61 1.99 -16.17 -9.43
C GLY A 61 0.54 -15.69 -9.41
N VAL A 62 -0.36 -16.59 -9.83
CA VAL A 62 -1.80 -16.32 -9.96
C VAL A 62 -2.64 -17.04 -8.89
N GLY A 63 -2.01 -17.79 -7.97
CA GLY A 63 -2.70 -18.37 -6.81
C GLY A 63 -3.38 -17.31 -5.94
N ALA A 64 -4.39 -17.70 -5.16
CA ALA A 64 -5.11 -16.77 -4.27
C ALA A 64 -4.20 -16.16 -3.19
N GLN A 65 -3.16 -16.89 -2.80
CA GLN A 65 -2.13 -16.50 -1.85
C GLN A 65 -0.93 -15.76 -2.50
N GLN A 66 -0.88 -15.67 -3.83
CA GLN A 66 0.27 -15.16 -4.57
C GLN A 66 0.00 -13.77 -5.15
N LEU A 67 1.02 -12.92 -5.09
CA LEU A 67 1.04 -11.60 -5.73
C LEU A 67 2.10 -11.62 -6.84
N ASN A 68 1.79 -11.08 -8.02
CA ASN A 68 2.76 -11.00 -9.11
C ASN A 68 2.92 -9.55 -9.57
N LEU A 69 4.12 -9.00 -9.36
CA LEU A 69 4.47 -7.59 -9.59
C LEU A 69 3.38 -6.64 -9.04
N PRO A 70 3.16 -6.62 -7.71
CA PRO A 70 2.24 -5.67 -7.12
C PRO A 70 2.76 -4.24 -7.30
N THR A 71 1.93 -3.34 -7.84
CA THR A 71 2.34 -1.97 -8.22
C THR A 71 1.65 -0.88 -7.43
N ASP A 72 0.45 -1.15 -6.91
CA ASP A 72 -0.31 -0.20 -6.09
C ASP A 72 -1.13 -0.93 -5.04
N VAL A 73 -1.45 -0.23 -3.95
CA VAL A 73 -2.30 -0.70 -2.87
C VAL A 73 -3.24 0.41 -2.38
N PHE A 74 -4.51 0.06 -2.20
CA PHE A 74 -5.52 0.93 -1.60
C PHE A 74 -6.05 0.34 -0.30
N LEU A 75 -5.94 1.09 0.79
CA LEU A 75 -6.50 0.72 2.09
C LEU A 75 -7.94 1.25 2.19
N ALA A 76 -8.92 0.36 2.02
CA ALA A 76 -10.33 0.74 2.07
C ALA A 76 -10.87 0.86 3.51
N SER A 77 -10.27 0.15 4.46
CA SER A 77 -10.62 0.20 5.88
C SER A 77 -9.44 -0.29 6.72
N THR A 78 -9.57 -0.27 8.05
CA THR A 78 -8.55 -0.79 8.98
C THR A 78 -8.22 -2.27 8.77
N ASN A 79 -9.01 -3.01 8.00
CA ASN A 79 -8.83 -4.45 7.80
C ASN A 79 -8.97 -4.91 6.34
N THR A 80 -9.06 -3.99 5.37
CA THR A 80 -9.25 -4.36 3.97
C THR A 80 -8.33 -3.58 3.06
N LEU A 81 -7.56 -4.33 2.27
CA LEU A 81 -6.62 -3.80 1.30
C LEU A 81 -6.94 -4.33 -0.10
N PHE A 82 -6.75 -3.49 -1.10
CA PHE A 82 -6.86 -3.84 -2.52
C PHE A 82 -5.48 -3.67 -3.14
N ILE A 83 -4.94 -4.72 -3.75
CA ILE A 83 -3.62 -4.70 -4.37
C ILE A 83 -3.79 -4.88 -5.87
N VAL A 84 -3.18 -3.99 -6.64
CA VAL A 84 -3.00 -4.16 -8.08
C VAL A 84 -1.82 -5.09 -8.31
N CYS A 85 -2.05 -6.22 -8.97
CA CYS A 85 -1.00 -7.14 -9.41
C CYS A 85 -0.84 -7.01 -10.93
N THR A 86 0.08 -6.16 -11.38
CA THR A 86 0.30 -5.91 -12.82
C THR A 86 0.73 -7.18 -13.55
N GLY A 87 1.60 -7.99 -12.94
CA GLY A 87 2.07 -9.24 -13.52
C GLY A 87 1.02 -10.35 -13.58
N ALA A 88 -0.06 -10.24 -12.78
CA ALA A 88 -1.20 -11.14 -12.83
C ALA A 88 -2.44 -10.48 -13.46
N SER A 89 -2.31 -9.29 -14.07
CA SER A 89 -3.40 -8.55 -14.71
C SER A 89 -4.72 -8.54 -13.92
N ARG A 90 -4.62 -8.32 -12.60
CA ARG A 90 -5.78 -8.36 -11.70
C ARG A 90 -5.64 -7.42 -10.52
N VAL A 91 -6.75 -7.16 -9.85
CA VAL A 91 -6.80 -6.57 -8.51
C VAL A 91 -7.27 -7.62 -7.53
N GLN A 92 -6.54 -7.78 -6.42
CA GLN A 92 -6.96 -8.64 -5.32
C GLN A 92 -7.38 -7.84 -4.09
N ARG A 93 -8.48 -8.25 -3.46
CA ARG A 93 -8.89 -7.79 -2.14
C ARG A 93 -8.40 -8.76 -1.08
N TRP A 94 -7.78 -8.26 -0.03
CA TRP A 94 -7.35 -9.05 1.12
C TRP A 94 -7.89 -8.46 2.42
N THR A 95 -8.15 -9.35 3.36
CA THR A 95 -8.19 -9.00 4.78
C THR A 95 -6.74 -8.93 5.27
N ILE A 96 -6.38 -7.90 6.05
CA ILE A 96 -5.01 -7.74 6.56
C ILE A 96 -4.60 -8.99 7.37
N GLY A 97 -3.48 -9.61 7.00
CA GLY A 97 -2.94 -10.80 7.67
C GLY A 97 -3.63 -12.11 7.26
N ALA A 98 -4.58 -12.08 6.32
CA ALA A 98 -5.12 -13.31 5.73
C ALA A 98 -4.04 -14.04 4.92
N THR A 99 -4.24 -15.35 4.71
CA THR A 99 -3.34 -16.19 3.91
C THR A 99 -3.71 -16.21 2.42
N GLN A 100 -4.91 -15.73 2.07
CA GLN A 100 -5.42 -15.69 0.69
C GLN A 100 -6.23 -14.41 0.45
N GLY A 101 -6.14 -13.90 -0.77
CA GLY A 101 -6.97 -12.83 -1.29
C GLY A 101 -8.05 -13.34 -2.26
N ALA A 102 -8.95 -12.44 -2.63
CA ALA A 102 -9.97 -12.67 -3.65
C ALA A 102 -9.71 -11.76 -4.85
N THR A 103 -9.77 -12.32 -6.06
CA THR A 103 -9.73 -11.50 -7.29
C THR A 103 -11.06 -10.75 -7.42
N VAL A 104 -10.99 -9.43 -7.53
CA VAL A 104 -12.16 -8.53 -7.55
C VAL A 104 -12.24 -7.67 -8.82
N ALA A 105 -11.18 -7.64 -9.63
CA ALA A 105 -11.18 -7.11 -10.98
C ALA A 105 -10.14 -7.85 -11.84
N GLY A 106 -10.45 -8.09 -13.11
CA GLY A 106 -9.68 -8.98 -13.98
C GLY A 106 -9.96 -10.46 -13.72
N GLN A 107 -9.19 -11.34 -14.36
CA GLN A 107 -9.41 -12.79 -14.27
C GLN A 107 -8.48 -13.44 -13.23
N ALA A 108 -9.00 -14.40 -12.46
CA ALA A 108 -8.23 -15.08 -11.41
C ALA A 108 -7.05 -15.89 -11.97
N ASN A 109 -7.16 -16.38 -13.21
CA ASN A 109 -6.09 -17.10 -13.92
C ASN A 109 -4.99 -16.16 -14.47
N GLY A 110 -5.15 -14.84 -14.32
CA GLY A 110 -4.19 -13.83 -14.74
C GLY A 110 -4.17 -13.54 -16.25
N ASN A 111 -5.17 -14.00 -17.00
CA ASN A 111 -5.28 -13.70 -18.42
C ASN A 111 -5.50 -12.21 -18.65
N ALA A 112 -4.56 -11.59 -19.37
CA ALA A 112 -4.63 -10.21 -19.78
C ALA A 112 -5.50 -10.04 -21.04
N GLY A 113 -6.11 -8.86 -21.21
CA GLY A 113 -6.83 -8.53 -22.46
C GLY A 113 -7.73 -7.31 -22.37
N GLY A 114 -8.46 -7.07 -23.47
CA GLY A 114 -9.35 -5.91 -23.63
C GLY A 114 -10.83 -6.16 -23.34
N ASN A 115 -11.21 -7.42 -23.05
CA ASN A 115 -12.60 -7.73 -22.73
C ASN A 115 -13.03 -7.04 -21.41
N PRO A 116 -14.34 -6.86 -21.16
CA PRO A 116 -14.84 -6.25 -19.92
C PRO A 116 -14.42 -7.00 -18.65
N ASN A 117 -14.26 -8.31 -18.71
CA ASN A 117 -13.78 -9.12 -17.58
C ASN A 117 -12.24 -9.17 -17.45
N GLN A 118 -11.51 -8.49 -18.33
CA GLN A 118 -10.06 -8.52 -18.39
C GLN A 118 -9.46 -7.16 -18.10
N LEU A 119 -8.22 -7.20 -17.61
CA LEU A 119 -7.33 -6.06 -17.48
C LEU A 119 -6.05 -6.38 -18.23
N SER A 120 -5.27 -5.37 -18.59
CA SER A 120 -3.97 -5.51 -19.23
C SER A 120 -3.01 -4.54 -18.57
N SER A 121 -2.03 -5.07 -17.83
CA SER A 121 -1.05 -4.26 -17.09
C SER A 121 -1.71 -3.15 -16.24
N PRO A 122 -2.68 -3.47 -15.35
CA PRO A 122 -3.25 -2.46 -14.48
C PRO A 122 -2.17 -1.89 -13.55
N THR A 123 -2.24 -0.60 -13.21
CA THR A 123 -1.17 0.06 -12.42
C THR A 123 -1.65 0.76 -11.15
N GLY A 124 -2.94 1.03 -11.02
CA GLY A 124 -3.48 1.83 -9.93
C GLY A 124 -4.91 1.43 -9.60
N VAL A 125 -5.27 1.58 -8.33
CA VAL A 125 -6.60 1.26 -7.83
C VAL A 125 -7.09 2.28 -6.82
N VAL A 126 -8.38 2.65 -6.92
CA VAL A 126 -9.10 3.34 -5.84
C VAL A 126 -10.47 2.69 -5.64
N VAL A 127 -11.01 2.79 -4.43
CA VAL A 127 -12.34 2.25 -4.11
C VAL A 127 -13.19 3.35 -3.51
N ASP A 128 -14.42 3.51 -4.00
CA ASP A 128 -15.37 4.48 -3.45
C ASP A 128 -16.15 3.94 -2.23
N GLN A 129 -16.97 4.79 -1.61
CA GLN A 129 -17.77 4.45 -0.43
C GLN A 129 -18.84 3.37 -0.69
N ASN A 130 -19.24 3.17 -1.95
CA ASN A 130 -20.17 2.12 -2.36
C ASN A 130 -19.44 0.80 -2.67
N GLY A 131 -18.12 0.77 -2.53
CA GLY A 131 -17.28 -0.38 -2.83
C GLY A 131 -16.98 -0.56 -4.31
N ASN A 132 -17.29 0.41 -5.18
CA ASN A 132 -16.88 0.31 -6.58
C ASN A 132 -15.37 0.48 -6.69
N ILE A 133 -14.74 -0.39 -7.46
CA ILE A 133 -13.30 -0.45 -7.67
C ILE A 133 -13.00 0.22 -9.00
N TYR A 134 -12.13 1.20 -9.01
CA TYR A 134 -11.68 1.90 -10.20
C TYR A 134 -10.24 1.52 -10.47
N VAL A 135 -9.97 1.01 -11.66
CA VAL A 135 -8.66 0.47 -12.04
C VAL A 135 -8.15 1.20 -13.27
N THR A 136 -6.90 1.66 -13.21
CA THR A 136 -6.19 2.18 -14.38
C THR A 136 -5.66 1.01 -15.21
N ASP A 137 -6.36 0.66 -16.28
CA ASP A 137 -6.08 -0.46 -17.18
C ASP A 137 -5.15 0.03 -18.30
N THR A 138 -3.87 0.25 -17.96
CA THR A 138 -2.94 1.01 -18.80
C THR A 138 -2.63 0.35 -20.13
N GLY A 139 -2.59 -0.98 -20.20
CA GLY A 139 -2.40 -1.72 -21.44
C GLY A 139 -3.59 -1.61 -22.40
N GLN A 140 -4.74 -1.15 -21.92
CA GLN A 140 -5.93 -0.87 -22.73
C GLN A 140 -6.24 0.63 -22.84
N ASN A 141 -5.40 1.51 -22.30
CA ASN A 141 -5.58 2.96 -22.30
C ASN A 141 -6.97 3.40 -21.78
N ARG A 142 -7.47 2.74 -20.73
CA ARG A 142 -8.80 3.00 -20.15
C ARG A 142 -8.81 2.97 -18.63
N ILE A 143 -9.88 3.52 -18.06
CA ILE A 143 -10.24 3.38 -16.66
C ILE A 143 -11.50 2.52 -16.60
N GLN A 144 -11.45 1.44 -15.83
CA GLN A 144 -12.61 0.57 -15.60
C GLN A 144 -13.14 0.73 -14.19
N ARG A 145 -14.46 0.76 -14.05
CA ARG A 145 -15.19 0.65 -12.78
C ARG A 145 -15.77 -0.75 -12.64
N TRP A 146 -15.52 -1.38 -11.51
CA TRP A 146 -16.03 -2.70 -11.13
C TRP A 146 -16.89 -2.57 -9.89
N PRO A 147 -18.23 -2.69 -10.00
CA PRO A 147 -19.09 -2.78 -8.83
C PRO A 147 -18.76 -3.99 -7.96
N PRO A 148 -19.09 -3.97 -6.65
CA PRO A 148 -18.89 -5.11 -5.77
C PRO A 148 -19.51 -6.40 -6.34
N GLY A 149 -18.69 -7.44 -6.51
CA GLY A 149 -19.15 -8.75 -6.99
C GLY A 149 -19.43 -8.82 -8.49
N ALA A 150 -19.16 -7.76 -9.26
CA ALA A 150 -19.30 -7.79 -10.70
C ALA A 150 -18.32 -8.79 -11.34
N ALA A 151 -18.79 -9.52 -12.36
CA ALA A 151 -17.95 -10.39 -13.18
C ALA A 151 -17.17 -9.62 -14.26
N GLU A 152 -17.61 -8.40 -14.57
CA GLU A 152 -17.09 -7.56 -15.63
C GLU A 152 -16.99 -6.10 -15.18
N GLY A 153 -15.98 -5.41 -15.72
CA GLY A 153 -15.78 -3.99 -15.56
C GLY A 153 -16.54 -3.17 -16.59
N GLN A 154 -16.81 -1.93 -16.22
CA GLN A 154 -17.42 -0.91 -17.08
C GLN A 154 -16.36 0.12 -17.41
N THR A 155 -16.08 0.33 -18.69
CA THR A 155 -15.20 1.43 -19.12
C THR A 155 -15.88 2.75 -18.81
N ILE A 156 -15.27 3.57 -17.94
CA ILE A 156 -15.82 4.88 -17.56
C ILE A 156 -15.05 6.05 -18.19
N ALA A 157 -13.82 5.80 -18.62
CA ALA A 157 -13.01 6.72 -19.41
C ALA A 157 -12.07 5.90 -20.30
N ALA A 158 -11.89 6.32 -21.54
CA ALA A 158 -10.96 5.69 -22.47
C ALA A 158 -10.29 6.77 -23.32
N GLY A 159 -9.02 6.57 -23.64
CA GLY A 159 -8.35 7.35 -24.67
C GLY A 159 -9.04 7.10 -26.01
N LYS A 160 -9.47 8.17 -26.69
CA LYS A 160 -9.91 8.08 -28.08
C LYS A 160 -8.67 7.82 -28.93
N VAL A 161 -8.59 6.67 -29.57
CA VAL A 161 -7.64 6.50 -30.67
C VAL A 161 -8.18 7.33 -31.83
N ALA A 162 -7.39 8.32 -32.27
CA ALA A 162 -7.73 9.16 -33.42
C ALA A 162 -7.75 8.34 -34.71
#